data_AF-A0A645HNA3-F1
#
_entry.id   AF-A0A645HNA3-F1
#
_cell.length_a   1.000
_cell.length_b   1.000
_cell.length_c   1.000
_cell.angle_alpha   90.00
_cell.angle_beta   90.00
_cell.angle_gamma   90.00
#
_symmetry.space_group_name_H-M   'P 1'
#
loop_
_entity.id
_entity.type
_entity.pdbx_description
1 polymer ?
#
loop_
_entity_poly.entity_id
_entity_poly.type
_entity_poly.pdbx_seq_one_letter_code
_entity_poly.pdbx_strand_id
1 'polypeptide(L)'
;MIKDIDSVAVFLKKLKNAGVPVIWRPLHEAEGSYRYGDWFWWGSKGAEACVQLWKTMYERLVTYHGLNNLIWVWTVNLDNYDYLWYADATSWYPGREYVDIIGIDIYDDAVAHGSHVDFFKKTALIAGSRKIVALSECGHIPDPAQMQSNGDKWSYFMPWYGDYTRKASYNGEYWNYTFQSSFIITRDELPDFKN
;
A
#
# COMPACT_ATOMS: atom_id res chain seq x y z
N MET A 1 -5.60 21.32 7.50
CA MET A 1 -4.94 20.10 8.01
C MET A 1 -5.67 19.46 9.19
N ILE A 2 -5.56 19.93 10.44
CA ILE A 2 -6.25 19.29 11.59
C ILE A 2 -7.76 19.21 11.39
N LYS A 3 -8.39 20.31 10.95
CA LYS A 3 -9.83 20.33 10.63
C LYS A 3 -10.22 19.28 9.57
N ASP A 4 -9.35 19.00 8.61
CA ASP A 4 -9.61 18.04 7.54
C ASP A 4 -9.47 16.60 8.07
N ILE A 5 -8.46 16.34 8.91
CA ILE A 5 -8.29 15.07 9.64
C ILE A 5 -9.52 14.81 10.52
N ASP A 6 -9.98 15.81 11.27
CA ASP A 6 -11.16 15.72 12.11
C ASP A 6 -12.43 15.44 11.29
N SER A 7 -12.52 15.99 10.08
CA SER A 7 -13.64 15.75 9.15
C SER A 7 -13.63 14.31 8.63
N VAL A 8 -12.46 13.78 8.26
CA VAL A 8 -12.31 12.37 7.86
C VAL A 8 -12.65 11.44 9.03
N ALA A 9 -12.24 11.78 10.25
CA ALA A 9 -12.52 11.00 11.44
C ALA A 9 -14.02 10.79 11.68
N VAL A 10 -14.88 11.74 11.30
CA VAL A 10 -16.34 11.56 11.38
C VAL A 10 -16.80 10.34 10.57
N PHE A 11 -16.26 10.12 9.39
CA PHE A 11 -16.62 8.98 8.53
C PHE A 11 -15.99 7.68 9.03
N LEU A 12 -14.72 7.72 9.44
CA LEU A 12 -14.05 6.55 10.02
C LEU A 12 -14.74 6.07 11.31
N LYS A 13 -15.29 7.00 12.12
CA LYS A 13 -16.11 6.66 13.30
C LYS A 13 -17.41 5.95 12.93
N LYS A 14 -18.03 6.28 11.80
CA LYS A 14 -19.23 5.55 11.33
C LYS A 14 -18.88 4.10 11.02
N LEU A 15 -17.75 3.86 10.34
CA LEU A 15 -17.26 2.50 10.07
C LEU A 15 -16.91 1.76 11.37
N LYS A 16 -16.22 2.43 12.31
CA LYS A 16 -15.95 1.88 13.64
C LYS A 16 -17.22 1.45 14.36
N ASN A 17 -18.22 2.33 14.43
CA ASN A 17 -19.48 2.07 15.14
C ASN A 17 -20.29 0.95 14.48
N ALA A 18 -20.07 0.69 13.20
CA ALA A 18 -20.64 -0.43 12.47
C ALA A 18 -19.80 -1.73 12.56
N GLY A 19 -18.71 -1.74 13.33
CA GLY A 19 -17.82 -2.90 13.48
C GLY A 19 -16.95 -3.18 12.24
N VAL A 20 -16.73 -2.18 11.37
CA VAL A 20 -15.99 -2.36 10.11
C VAL A 20 -14.52 -1.97 10.30
N PRO A 21 -13.56 -2.91 10.18
CA PRO A 21 -12.14 -2.59 10.09
C PRO A 21 -11.80 -2.00 8.72
N VAL A 22 -10.78 -1.13 8.67
CA VAL A 22 -10.37 -0.40 7.47
C VAL A 22 -8.87 -0.55 7.27
N ILE A 23 -8.46 -1.03 6.10
CA ILE A 23 -7.09 -0.88 5.61
C ILE A 23 -6.92 0.58 5.19
N TRP A 24 -6.27 1.37 6.04
CA TRP A 24 -6.17 2.81 5.96
C TRP A 24 -4.78 3.21 5.42
N ARG A 25 -4.75 3.73 4.18
CA ARG A 25 -3.52 4.12 3.47
C ARG A 25 -3.49 5.63 3.17
N PRO A 26 -3.32 6.50 4.19
CA PRO A 26 -3.26 7.94 3.99
C PRO A 26 -1.89 8.35 3.44
N LEU A 27 -1.78 9.58 2.93
CA LEU A 27 -0.50 10.19 2.54
C LEU A 27 0.35 9.28 1.61
N HIS A 28 -0.30 8.48 0.76
CA HIS A 28 0.34 7.54 -0.15
C HIS A 28 1.26 8.25 -1.15
N GLU A 29 2.26 7.51 -1.65
CA GLU A 29 3.26 7.99 -2.61
C GLU A 29 3.94 9.30 -2.22
N ALA A 30 4.18 9.52 -0.92
CA ALA A 30 4.73 10.76 -0.41
C ALA A 30 6.11 11.10 -0.99
N GLU A 31 6.94 10.09 -1.26
CA GLU A 31 8.29 10.27 -1.81
C GLU A 31 8.29 10.75 -3.27
N GLY A 32 7.18 10.60 -4.00
CA GLY A 32 7.11 10.95 -5.42
C GLY A 32 8.01 10.07 -6.27
N SER A 33 8.68 10.62 -7.27
CA SER A 33 9.67 9.90 -8.08
C SER A 33 11.01 10.60 -8.04
N TYR A 34 12.08 9.82 -8.02
CA TYR A 34 13.43 10.36 -8.18
C TYR A 34 13.59 11.09 -9.52
N ARG A 35 12.86 10.66 -10.56
CA ARG A 35 12.90 11.22 -11.91
C ARG A 35 11.95 12.41 -12.10
N TYR A 36 10.78 12.39 -11.47
CA TYR A 36 9.72 13.37 -11.74
C TYR A 36 9.42 14.33 -10.58
N GLY A 37 10.07 14.14 -9.44
CA GLY A 37 9.82 14.90 -8.21
C GLY A 37 8.55 14.45 -7.49
N ASP A 38 8.20 15.19 -6.44
CA ASP A 38 6.96 15.00 -5.70
C ASP A 38 5.74 15.48 -6.50
N TRP A 39 4.64 14.72 -6.47
CA TRP A 39 3.37 15.10 -7.08
C TRP A 39 2.25 15.35 -6.07
N PHE A 40 2.43 14.91 -4.83
CA PHE A 40 1.49 15.18 -3.75
C PHE A 40 2.06 16.18 -2.74
N TRP A 41 1.22 17.12 -2.33
CA TRP A 41 1.63 18.22 -1.44
C TRP A 41 2.17 17.73 -0.09
N TRP A 42 1.74 16.56 0.39
CA TRP A 42 2.22 15.95 1.64
C TRP A 42 3.65 15.39 1.54
N GLY A 43 4.17 15.26 0.31
CA GLY A 43 5.56 14.93 0.00
C GLY A 43 6.46 16.14 -0.22
N SER A 44 5.89 17.28 -0.62
CA SER A 44 6.61 18.47 -1.14
C SER A 44 7.60 19.16 -0.20
N LYS A 45 7.64 18.76 1.08
CA LYS A 45 8.58 19.30 2.08
C LYS A 45 9.56 18.24 2.61
N GLY A 46 9.69 17.14 1.88
CA GLY A 46 10.63 16.06 2.17
C GLY A 46 10.18 15.15 3.32
N ALA A 47 10.99 14.13 3.54
CA ALA A 47 10.72 13.02 4.47
C ALA A 47 10.36 13.49 5.89
N GLU A 48 11.12 14.42 6.47
CA GLU A 48 10.89 14.86 7.85
C GLU A 48 9.49 15.47 8.04
N ALA A 49 9.08 16.36 7.14
CA ALA A 49 7.76 16.98 7.20
C ALA A 49 6.64 15.95 6.99
N CYS A 50 6.83 14.99 6.07
CA CYS A 50 5.88 13.91 5.85
C CYS A 50 5.73 13.01 7.08
N VAL A 51 6.84 12.60 7.72
CA VAL A 51 6.82 11.79 8.93
C VAL A 51 6.14 12.52 10.09
N GLN A 52 6.39 13.82 10.25
CA GLN A 52 5.68 14.63 11.25
C GLN A 52 4.17 14.69 10.97
N LEU A 53 3.78 14.84 9.70
CA LEU A 53 2.38 14.84 9.29
C LEU A 53 1.71 13.49 9.56
N TRP A 54 2.37 12.38 9.21
CA TRP A 54 1.89 11.03 9.48
C TRP A 54 1.62 10.83 10.96
N LYS A 55 2.61 11.12 11.83
CA LYS A 55 2.47 10.97 13.28
C LYS A 55 1.39 11.88 13.85
N THR A 56 1.27 13.10 13.35
CA THR A 56 0.19 14.02 13.73
C THR A 56 -1.18 13.43 13.38
N MET A 57 -1.34 12.85 12.18
CA MET A 57 -2.57 12.19 11.77
C MET A 57 -2.86 10.95 12.63
N TYR A 58 -1.84 10.13 12.89
CA TYR A 58 -1.96 8.94 13.73
C TYR A 58 -2.45 9.30 15.13
N GLU A 59 -1.77 10.23 15.82
CA GLU A 59 -2.19 10.66 17.16
C GLU A 59 -3.58 11.28 17.17
N ARG A 60 -3.92 12.04 16.12
CA ARG A 60 -5.24 12.66 16.02
C ARG A 60 -6.35 11.63 15.80
N LEU A 61 -6.15 10.65 14.93
CA LEU A 61 -7.14 9.62 14.63
C LEU A 61 -7.23 8.56 15.74
N VAL A 62 -6.10 8.03 16.18
CA VAL A 62 -6.02 6.94 17.15
C VAL A 62 -6.25 7.45 18.57
N THR A 63 -5.41 8.37 19.05
CA THR A 63 -5.44 8.83 20.45
C THR A 63 -6.59 9.80 20.71
N TYR A 64 -6.69 10.89 19.93
CA TYR A 64 -7.69 11.93 20.17
C TYR A 64 -9.11 11.51 19.76
N HIS A 65 -9.27 10.86 18.61
CA HIS A 65 -10.57 10.40 18.12
C HIS A 65 -10.94 8.98 18.55
N GLY A 66 -10.01 8.23 19.14
CA GLY A 66 -10.26 6.88 19.64
C GLY A 66 -10.51 5.86 18.53
N LEU A 67 -10.02 6.08 17.30
CA LEU A 67 -10.20 5.14 16.20
C LEU A 67 -9.23 3.97 16.35
N ASN A 68 -9.80 2.80 16.64
CA ASN A 68 -9.08 1.54 16.84
C ASN A 68 -9.47 0.47 15.81
N ASN A 69 -10.11 0.86 14.72
CA ASN A 69 -10.54 0.01 13.61
C ASN A 69 -9.71 0.23 12.33
N LEU A 70 -8.54 0.88 12.44
CA LEU A 70 -7.70 1.23 11.30
C LEU A 70 -6.44 0.35 11.31
N ILE A 71 -6.12 -0.24 10.16
CA ILE A 71 -4.87 -0.95 9.87
C ILE A 71 -4.05 -0.03 8.95
N TRP A 72 -2.94 0.50 9.45
CA TRP A 72 -2.20 1.57 8.80
C TRP A 72 -1.22 1.07 7.74
N VAL A 73 -1.35 1.56 6.52
CA VAL A 73 -0.49 1.16 5.38
C VAL A 73 0.43 2.32 4.98
N TRP A 74 1.75 2.15 5.15
CA TRP A 74 2.74 3.08 4.62
C TRP A 74 3.10 2.69 3.19
N THR A 75 3.11 3.65 2.26
CA THR A 75 3.51 3.41 0.86
C THR A 75 4.98 3.79 0.70
N VAL A 76 5.84 2.81 0.40
CA VAL A 76 7.26 3.07 0.08
C VAL A 76 7.42 3.36 -1.40
N ASN A 77 8.44 4.14 -1.75
CA ASN A 77 8.91 4.26 -3.12
C ASN A 77 10.30 3.60 -3.24
N LEU A 78 10.59 3.03 -4.41
CA LEU A 78 11.84 2.33 -4.72
C LEU A 78 12.40 2.73 -6.10
N ASP A 79 11.99 3.88 -6.63
CA ASP A 79 12.41 4.45 -7.92
C ASP A 79 13.84 5.05 -7.86
N ASN A 80 14.43 5.18 -6.67
CA ASN A 80 15.85 5.45 -6.55
C ASN A 80 16.66 4.17 -6.80
N TYR A 81 17.39 4.11 -7.92
CA TYR A 81 18.20 2.95 -8.32
C TYR A 81 19.64 2.99 -7.80
N ASP A 82 20.01 4.03 -7.04
CA ASP A 82 21.36 4.18 -6.51
C ASP A 82 21.61 3.26 -5.30
N TYR A 83 22.88 3.09 -4.91
CA TYR A 83 23.27 2.27 -3.74
C TYR A 83 22.70 2.77 -2.41
N LEU A 84 22.08 3.96 -2.41
CA LEU A 84 21.46 4.62 -1.25
C LEU A 84 19.94 4.41 -1.15
N TRP A 85 19.31 3.65 -2.06
CA TRP A 85 17.85 3.45 -2.08
C TRP A 85 17.24 3.09 -0.72
N TYR A 86 17.96 2.27 0.08
CA TYR A 86 17.45 1.82 1.37
C TYR A 86 17.46 2.96 2.40
N ALA A 87 18.52 3.77 2.42
CA ALA A 87 18.61 4.93 3.31
C ALA A 87 17.57 5.99 2.95
N ASP A 88 17.33 6.18 1.65
CA ASP A 88 16.30 7.08 1.12
C ASP A 88 14.91 6.64 1.56
N ALA A 89 14.48 5.43 1.17
CA ALA A 89 13.16 4.89 1.49
C ALA A 89 12.90 4.80 3.02
N THR A 90 13.94 4.50 3.81
CA THR A 90 13.81 4.46 5.28
C THR A 90 13.74 5.85 5.93
N SER A 91 14.22 6.90 5.28
CA SER A 91 14.10 8.27 5.80
C SER A 91 12.64 8.74 5.82
N TRP A 92 11.82 8.26 4.86
CA TRP A 92 10.39 8.55 4.78
C TRP A 92 9.54 7.67 5.70
N TYR A 93 10.07 6.56 6.20
CA TYR A 93 9.31 5.61 7.01
C TYR A 93 8.92 6.20 8.38
N PRO A 94 7.61 6.30 8.72
CA PRO A 94 7.17 6.92 9.97
C PRO A 94 7.61 6.18 11.24
N GLY A 95 8.04 4.92 11.09
CA GLY A 95 8.49 4.05 12.16
C GLY A 95 7.46 3.00 12.52
N ARG A 96 7.97 1.87 13.02
CA ARG A 96 7.20 0.63 13.25
C ARG A 96 6.02 0.71 14.21
N GLU A 97 5.96 1.72 15.06
CA GLU A 97 4.86 1.94 16.01
C GLU A 97 3.64 2.60 15.35
N TYR A 98 3.81 3.17 14.15
CA TYR A 98 2.79 3.97 13.46
C TYR A 98 2.30 3.34 12.15
N VAL A 99 2.73 2.11 11.85
CA VAL A 99 2.50 1.43 10.56
C VAL A 99 2.27 -0.06 10.80
N ASP A 100 1.29 -0.66 10.13
CA ASP A 100 0.96 -2.09 10.21
C ASP A 100 1.41 -2.86 8.95
N ILE A 101 1.25 -2.26 7.77
CA ILE A 101 1.57 -2.84 6.47
C ILE A 101 2.48 -1.89 5.69
N ILE A 102 3.46 -2.44 4.99
CA ILE A 102 4.25 -1.72 3.99
C ILE A 102 3.69 -2.05 2.60
N GLY A 103 3.12 -1.04 1.96
CA GLY A 103 2.65 -1.08 0.59
C GLY A 103 3.69 -0.50 -0.38
N ILE A 104 3.63 -0.92 -1.64
CA ILE A 104 4.29 -0.26 -2.77
C ILE A 104 3.31 -0.14 -3.94
N ASP A 105 3.42 0.94 -4.70
CA ASP A 105 2.59 1.23 -5.85
C ASP A 105 3.44 1.10 -7.12
N ILE A 106 3.05 0.22 -8.06
CA ILE A 106 3.86 -0.12 -9.25
C ILE A 106 3.05 0.01 -10.54
N TYR A 107 3.43 0.98 -11.36
CA TYR A 107 2.86 1.23 -12.69
C TYR A 107 3.95 1.17 -13.76
N ASP A 108 4.50 -0.02 -13.99
CA ASP A 108 5.56 -0.24 -14.98
C ASP A 108 5.14 -1.29 -16.02
N ASP A 109 4.89 -0.82 -17.25
CA ASP A 109 4.51 -1.66 -18.39
C ASP A 109 5.66 -2.60 -18.82
N ALA A 110 6.92 -2.27 -18.51
CA ALA A 110 8.08 -3.10 -18.88
C ALA A 110 8.12 -4.43 -18.13
N VAL A 111 7.43 -4.50 -16.98
CA VAL A 111 7.32 -5.69 -16.13
C VAL A 111 5.87 -6.16 -16.02
N ALA A 112 5.03 -5.88 -17.03
CA ALA A 112 3.64 -6.29 -17.08
C ALA A 112 3.47 -7.77 -16.69
N HIS A 113 2.63 -8.02 -15.68
CA HIS A 113 2.36 -9.32 -15.08
C HIS A 113 3.54 -10.06 -14.46
N GLY A 114 4.74 -9.48 -14.42
CA GLY A 114 5.81 -10.01 -13.59
C GLY A 114 5.39 -10.02 -12.12
N SER A 115 5.94 -10.94 -11.33
CA SER A 115 5.60 -11.01 -9.91
C SER A 115 6.14 -9.82 -9.10
N HIS A 116 7.04 -9.02 -9.69
CA HIS A 116 7.75 -7.92 -9.05
C HIS A 116 8.62 -8.37 -7.86
N VAL A 117 9.22 -9.58 -7.94
CA VAL A 117 10.03 -10.19 -6.87
C VAL A 117 11.12 -9.28 -6.30
N ASP A 118 11.78 -8.47 -7.13
CA ASP A 118 12.84 -7.57 -6.64
C ASP A 118 12.27 -6.40 -5.83
N PHE A 119 11.13 -5.85 -6.25
CA PHE A 119 10.37 -4.88 -5.45
C PHE A 119 9.87 -5.53 -4.15
N PHE A 120 9.34 -6.76 -4.21
CA PHE A 120 8.92 -7.49 -3.02
C PHE A 120 10.05 -7.61 -2.01
N LYS A 121 11.24 -8.05 -2.44
CA LYS A 121 12.41 -8.23 -1.57
C LYS A 121 12.83 -6.90 -0.93
N LYS A 122 12.90 -5.82 -1.70
CA LYS A 122 13.25 -4.48 -1.19
C LYS A 122 12.20 -3.95 -0.20
N THR A 123 10.91 -4.09 -0.52
CA THR A 123 9.82 -3.71 0.38
C THR A 123 9.82 -4.56 1.66
N ALA A 124 10.13 -5.85 1.55
CA ALA A 124 10.29 -6.75 2.69
C ALA A 124 11.48 -6.39 3.59
N LEU A 125 12.57 -5.86 3.03
CA LEU A 125 13.70 -5.34 3.82
C LEU A 125 13.26 -4.15 4.68
N ILE A 126 12.45 -3.23 4.14
CA ILE A 126 11.89 -2.09 4.89
C ILE A 126 10.88 -2.56 5.95
N ALA A 127 10.03 -3.53 5.59
CA ALA A 127 9.06 -4.15 6.50
C ALA A 127 9.73 -4.90 7.67
N GLY A 128 10.93 -5.44 7.43
CA GLY A 128 11.61 -6.34 8.35
C GLY A 128 10.77 -7.60 8.64
N SER A 129 11.08 -8.28 9.74
CA SER A 129 10.39 -9.53 10.11
C SER A 129 9.01 -9.36 10.77
N ARG A 130 8.48 -8.12 10.83
CA ARG A 130 7.33 -7.79 11.69
C ARG A 130 6.17 -7.10 10.99
N LYS A 131 6.30 -6.72 9.72
CA LYS A 131 5.26 -6.02 8.97
C LYS A 131 4.88 -6.81 7.72
N ILE A 132 3.61 -6.72 7.36
CA ILE A 132 3.08 -7.32 6.14
C ILE A 132 3.53 -6.49 4.94
N VAL A 133 3.72 -7.13 3.78
CA VAL A 133 4.11 -6.48 2.52
C VAL A 133 2.97 -6.60 1.51
N ALA A 134 2.60 -5.51 0.85
CA ALA A 134 1.49 -5.47 -0.11
C ALA A 134 1.86 -4.70 -1.39
N LEU A 135 1.24 -5.08 -2.51
CA LEU A 135 1.25 -4.32 -3.75
C LEU A 135 0.02 -3.39 -3.71
N SER A 136 0.18 -2.24 -3.07
CA SER A 136 -0.95 -1.40 -2.68
C SER A 136 -1.65 -0.72 -3.85
N GLU A 137 -0.95 -0.52 -4.96
CA GLU A 137 -1.52 -0.21 -6.26
C GLU A 137 -0.73 -0.89 -7.37
N CYS A 138 -1.41 -1.22 -8.47
CA CYS A 138 -0.73 -1.61 -9.70
C CYS A 138 -1.49 -1.24 -10.97
N GLY A 139 -0.80 -1.29 -12.11
CA GLY A 139 -1.45 -1.34 -13.42
C GLY A 139 -1.80 -2.76 -13.81
N HIS A 140 -0.77 -3.56 -14.07
CA HIS A 140 -0.86 -4.99 -14.37
C HIS A 140 -0.86 -5.79 -13.06
N ILE A 141 -1.79 -6.75 -12.90
CA ILE A 141 -1.81 -7.65 -11.76
C ILE A 141 -0.65 -8.65 -11.85
N PRO A 142 0.00 -9.02 -10.71
CA PRO A 142 1.15 -9.93 -10.72
C PRO A 142 0.71 -11.35 -11.06
N ASP A 143 1.56 -12.09 -11.79
CA ASP A 143 1.32 -13.49 -12.12
C ASP A 143 1.43 -14.38 -10.85
N PRO A 144 0.35 -15.08 -10.46
CA PRO A 144 0.34 -15.88 -9.24
C PRO A 144 1.27 -17.10 -9.28
N ALA A 145 1.53 -17.69 -10.45
CA ALA A 145 2.46 -18.81 -10.58
C ALA A 145 3.91 -18.34 -10.40
N GLN A 146 4.24 -17.16 -10.93
CA GLN A 146 5.55 -16.54 -10.67
C GLN A 146 5.70 -16.18 -9.19
N MET A 147 4.69 -15.53 -8.57
CA MET A 147 4.71 -15.24 -7.13
C MET A 147 4.96 -16.50 -6.29
N GLN A 148 4.29 -17.60 -6.61
CA GLN A 148 4.47 -18.86 -5.91
C GLN A 148 5.86 -19.46 -6.11
N SER A 149 6.38 -19.45 -7.34
CA SER A 149 7.71 -19.99 -7.69
C SER A 149 8.85 -19.17 -7.08
N ASN A 150 8.73 -17.85 -7.10
CA ASN A 150 9.75 -16.91 -6.64
C ASN A 150 9.67 -16.68 -5.12
N GLY A 151 8.53 -16.98 -4.50
CA GLY A 151 8.30 -16.83 -3.06
C GLY A 151 7.92 -15.42 -2.62
N ASP A 152 7.61 -14.50 -3.54
CA ASP A 152 7.07 -13.18 -3.24
C ASP A 152 5.58 -13.25 -2.94
N LYS A 153 5.28 -13.23 -1.64
CA LYS A 153 3.92 -13.36 -1.11
C LYS A 153 3.34 -11.98 -0.82
N TRP A 154 2.99 -11.24 -1.87
CA TRP A 154 2.21 -10.01 -1.71
C TRP A 154 0.91 -10.32 -0.95
N SER A 155 0.66 -9.61 0.15
CA SER A 155 -0.55 -9.85 0.97
C SER A 155 -1.83 -9.56 0.21
N TYR A 156 -1.81 -8.56 -0.66
CA TYR A 156 -2.83 -8.24 -1.62
C TYR A 156 -2.19 -7.47 -2.78
N PHE A 157 -2.87 -7.45 -3.92
CA PHE A 157 -2.62 -6.53 -5.02
C PHE A 157 -3.91 -5.79 -5.36
N MET A 158 -3.80 -4.54 -5.82
CA MET A 158 -4.96 -3.72 -6.16
C MET A 158 -4.72 -2.95 -7.44
N PRO A 159 -5.22 -3.41 -8.61
CA PRO A 159 -5.11 -2.60 -9.80
C PRO A 159 -5.94 -1.33 -9.65
N TRP A 160 -5.48 -0.23 -10.24
CA TRP A 160 -6.25 1.00 -10.22
C TRP A 160 -7.58 0.88 -10.93
N TYR A 161 -8.51 1.78 -10.63
CA TYR A 161 -9.80 1.80 -11.29
C TYR A 161 -9.71 2.20 -12.77
N GLY A 162 -10.85 2.15 -13.45
CA GLY A 162 -10.96 2.60 -14.84
C GLY A 162 -10.23 1.66 -15.77
N ASP A 163 -9.36 2.19 -16.62
CA ASP A 163 -8.69 1.44 -17.67
C ASP A 163 -7.79 0.32 -17.13
N TYR A 164 -7.04 0.57 -16.05
CA TYR A 164 -6.19 -0.44 -15.42
C TYR A 164 -6.97 -1.70 -15.02
N THR A 165 -8.21 -1.55 -14.53
CA THR A 165 -9.07 -2.71 -14.23
C THR A 165 -9.83 -3.23 -15.47
N ARG A 166 -10.32 -2.35 -16.34
CA ARG A 166 -11.36 -2.67 -17.35
C ARG A 166 -10.83 -2.94 -18.75
N LYS A 167 -9.71 -2.32 -19.15
CA LYS A 167 -9.17 -2.52 -20.49
C LYS A 167 -8.41 -3.84 -20.57
N ALA A 168 -8.71 -4.59 -21.62
CA ALA A 168 -8.05 -5.87 -21.87
C ALA A 168 -6.52 -5.72 -22.03
N SER A 169 -6.04 -4.56 -22.48
CA SER A 169 -4.61 -4.26 -22.60
C SER A 169 -3.85 -4.28 -21.27
N TYR A 170 -4.53 -4.07 -20.15
CA TYR A 170 -3.90 -4.17 -18.82
C TYR A 170 -4.02 -5.57 -18.25
N ASN A 171 -5.23 -6.11 -18.12
CA ASN A 171 -5.43 -7.34 -17.33
C ASN A 171 -6.30 -8.40 -18.03
N GLY A 172 -6.76 -8.16 -19.26
CA GLY A 172 -7.76 -8.94 -20.03
C GLY A 172 -7.99 -10.39 -19.59
N GLU A 173 -7.30 -11.33 -20.23
CA GLU A 173 -7.42 -12.77 -19.90
C GLU A 173 -6.73 -13.14 -18.58
N TYR A 174 -5.81 -12.30 -18.10
CA TYR A 174 -5.13 -12.47 -16.82
C TYR A 174 -6.10 -12.48 -15.64
N TRP A 175 -7.25 -11.81 -15.72
CA TRP A 175 -8.28 -11.91 -14.69
C TRP A 175 -8.75 -13.36 -14.49
N ASN A 176 -9.12 -14.05 -15.56
CA ASN A 176 -9.60 -15.43 -15.48
C ASN A 176 -8.49 -16.37 -15.02
N TYR A 177 -7.27 -16.19 -15.54
CA TYR A 177 -6.10 -16.97 -15.13
C TYR A 177 -5.80 -16.79 -13.63
N THR A 178 -5.74 -15.54 -13.16
CA THR A 178 -5.42 -15.23 -11.76
C THR A 178 -6.48 -15.73 -10.79
N PHE A 179 -7.78 -15.55 -11.10
CA PHE A 179 -8.86 -16.03 -10.23
C PHE A 179 -9.04 -17.55 -10.20
N GLN A 180 -8.43 -18.29 -11.13
CA GLN A 180 -8.41 -19.76 -11.10
C GLN A 180 -7.24 -20.34 -10.28
N SER A 181 -6.30 -19.50 -9.85
CA SER A 181 -5.14 -19.94 -9.07
C SER A 181 -5.52 -20.18 -7.61
N SER A 182 -5.18 -21.36 -7.07
CA SER A 182 -5.33 -21.67 -5.64
C SER A 182 -4.39 -20.89 -4.73
N PHE A 183 -3.47 -20.10 -5.30
CA PHE A 183 -2.61 -19.19 -4.56
C PHE A 183 -3.28 -17.84 -4.26
N ILE A 184 -4.40 -17.54 -4.92
CA ILE A 184 -5.14 -16.29 -4.79
C ILE A 184 -6.39 -16.52 -3.94
N ILE A 185 -6.58 -15.66 -2.94
CA ILE A 185 -7.80 -15.65 -2.13
C ILE A 185 -8.80 -14.70 -2.78
N THR A 186 -9.98 -15.21 -3.06
CA THR A 186 -11.11 -14.47 -3.63
C THR A 186 -12.17 -14.17 -2.57
N ARG A 187 -13.15 -13.34 -2.92
CA ARG A 187 -14.18 -12.88 -1.98
C ARG A 187 -15.01 -14.04 -1.40
N ASP A 188 -15.32 -15.04 -2.23
CA ASP A 188 -16.10 -16.23 -1.85
C ASP A 188 -15.35 -17.21 -0.94
N GLU A 189 -14.02 -17.06 -0.84
CA GLU A 189 -13.18 -17.85 0.07
C GLU A 189 -12.96 -17.18 1.43
N LEU A 190 -13.37 -15.92 1.60
CA LEU A 190 -13.23 -15.21 2.87
C LEU A 190 -14.17 -15.79 3.94
N PRO A 191 -13.72 -15.85 5.22
CA PRO A 191 -14.58 -16.27 6.31
C PRO A 191 -15.70 -15.25 6.57
N ASP A 192 -16.76 -15.68 7.24
CA ASP A 192 -17.77 -14.76 7.73
C ASP A 192 -17.20 -13.93 8.90
N PHE A 193 -17.05 -12.62 8.67
CA PHE A 193 -16.54 -11.69 9.68
C PHE A 193 -17.60 -11.28 10.72
N LYS A 194 -18.83 -11.78 10.62
CA LYS A 194 -19.93 -11.47 11.55
C LYS A 194 -20.20 -12.55 12.60
N ASN A 195 -19.52 -13.70 12.52
CA ASN A 195 -19.74 -14.86 13.41
C ASN A 195 -18.53 -15.15 14.30
#